data_AF-A0A7J4FAW9-F1
#
_entry.id   AF-A0A7J4FAW9-F1
#
_cell.length_a   1.000
_cell.length_b   1.000
_cell.length_c   1.000
_cell.angle_alpha   90.00
_cell.angle_beta   90.00
_cell.angle_gamma   90.00
#
_symmetry.space_group_name_H-M   'P 1'
#
loop_
_entity.id
_entity.type
_entity.pdbx_description
1 polymer ?
#
loop_
_entity_poly.entity_id
_entity_poly.type
_entity_poly.pdbx_seq_one_letter_code
_entity_poly.pdbx_strand_id
1 'polypeptide(L)'
;MNVAFFRASSNPILHGRLQIGLKKRDMEIKSEGIRCLGCKGDRTEHWSPDCWILKCCVDKKGLGFCHECEDFPCERLEEWAKGSKRYEEALDRIKGMGVKR
;
A
#
# COMPACT_ATOMS: atom_id res chain seq x y z
N MET A 1 1.73 -14.26 23.65
CA MET A 1 2.43 -13.31 22.75
C MET A 1 1.44 -12.22 22.35
N ASN A 2 1.60 -11.00 22.86
CA ASN A 2 0.75 -9.86 22.51
C ASN A 2 1.39 -9.15 21.31
N VAL A 3 0.94 -9.43 20.09
CA VAL A 3 1.37 -8.70 18.90
C VAL A 3 0.56 -7.42 18.84
N ALA A 4 1.18 -6.30 19.20
CA ALA A 4 0.57 -4.98 19.02
C ALA A 4 0.56 -4.65 17.53
N PHE A 5 -0.64 -4.53 16.95
CA PHE A 5 -0.81 -4.05 15.58
C PHE A 5 -0.61 -2.53 15.56
N PHE A 6 0.46 -2.07 14.92
CA PHE A 6 0.80 -0.66 14.78
C PHE A 6 0.25 -0.12 13.46
N ARG A 7 -0.63 0.87 13.61
CA ARG A 7 -1.26 1.63 12.54
C ARG A 7 -0.28 2.64 11.93
N ALA A 8 -0.27 2.74 10.60
CA ALA A 8 0.76 3.46 9.86
C ALA A 8 0.49 4.97 9.87
N SER A 9 0.85 5.65 10.96
CA SER A 9 0.66 7.11 11.10
C SER A 9 1.24 7.91 9.92
N SER A 10 0.39 8.70 9.28
CA SER A 10 0.64 9.65 8.18
C SER A 10 1.62 10.81 8.44
N ASN A 11 2.45 10.72 9.48
CA ASN A 11 3.44 11.76 9.81
C ASN A 11 4.81 11.41 9.20
N PRO A 12 5.31 12.14 8.19
CA PRO A 12 6.58 11.86 7.52
C PRO A 12 7.80 11.96 8.45
N ILE A 13 7.71 12.70 9.56
CA ILE A 13 8.76 12.76 10.59
C ILE A 13 8.80 11.46 11.40
N LEU A 14 7.68 10.75 11.58
CA LEU A 14 7.64 9.43 12.24
C LEU A 14 8.18 8.30 11.36
N HIS A 15 8.07 8.42 10.03
CA HIS A 15 8.64 7.45 9.09
C HIS A 15 10.18 7.41 9.16
N GLY A 16 10.83 8.56 9.34
CA GLY A 16 12.28 8.65 9.59
C GLY A 16 12.70 8.47 11.07
N ARG A 17 11.86 8.88 12.02
CA ARG A 17 12.18 8.77 13.46
C ARG A 17 11.95 7.39 14.07
N LEU A 18 11.21 6.48 13.42
CA LEU A 18 11.17 5.08 13.85
C LEU A 18 12.58 4.47 13.82
N GLN A 19 13.41 4.78 12.83
CA GLN A 19 14.76 4.22 12.80
C GLN A 19 15.73 4.84 13.82
N ILE A 20 15.51 6.10 14.24
CA ILE A 20 16.41 6.84 15.14
C ILE A 20 15.95 6.80 16.61
N GLY A 21 14.65 6.65 16.88
CA GLY A 21 14.08 6.63 18.24
C GLY A 21 13.89 5.23 18.86
N LEU A 22 13.90 4.16 18.05
CA LEU A 22 13.75 2.78 18.54
C LEU A 22 15.01 2.19 19.18
N LYS A 23 16.18 2.80 18.98
CA LYS A 23 17.42 2.33 19.64
C LYS A 23 17.40 2.44 21.17
N LYS A 24 16.44 3.14 21.78
CA LYS A 24 16.39 3.35 23.24
C LYS A 24 15.33 2.51 24.00
N ARG A 25 14.47 1.76 23.31
CA ARG A 25 13.51 0.85 23.97
C ARG A 25 13.39 -0.42 23.14
N ASP A 26 13.75 -1.56 23.73
CA ASP A 26 13.53 -2.92 23.26
C ASP A 26 12.05 -3.14 22.92
N MET A 27 11.64 -2.72 21.72
CA MET A 27 10.29 -2.95 21.21
C MET A 27 10.46 -3.67 19.89
N GLU A 28 10.34 -4.99 19.96
CA GLU A 28 10.38 -5.90 18.82
C GLU A 28 9.13 -5.65 17.95
N ILE A 29 9.24 -4.74 16.97
CA ILE A 29 8.16 -4.50 16.02
C ILE A 29 8.14 -5.65 15.03
N LYS A 30 7.18 -6.56 15.20
CA LYS A 30 6.90 -7.58 14.18
C LYS A 30 6.28 -6.91 12.95
N SER A 31 6.83 -7.22 11.78
CA SER A 31 6.31 -6.76 10.48
C SER A 31 4.81 -7.06 10.29
N GLU A 32 4.31 -8.10 10.94
CA GLU A 32 2.89 -8.51 11.00
C GLU A 32 1.96 -7.44 11.59
N GLY A 33 2.51 -6.52 12.38
CA GLY A 33 1.79 -5.45 13.06
C GLY A 33 1.41 -4.28 12.16
N ILE A 34 2.08 -4.09 11.01
CA ILE A 34 1.89 -2.93 10.13
C ILE A 34 1.11 -3.35 8.89
N ARG A 35 -0.11 -2.81 8.71
CA ARG A 35 -1.00 -3.18 7.60
C ARG A 35 -1.53 -1.95 6.86
N CYS A 36 -1.58 -2.04 5.53
CA CYS A 36 -2.32 -1.08 4.70
C CYS A 36 -3.82 -1.40 4.82
N LEU A 37 -4.67 -0.39 4.91
CA LEU A 37 -6.10 -0.59 4.71
C LEU A 37 -6.51 -0.58 3.22
N GLY A 38 -5.53 -0.38 2.32
CA GLY A 38 -5.76 -0.29 0.88
C GLY A 38 -6.32 1.07 0.48
N CYS A 39 -6.40 1.32 -0.82
CA CYS A 39 -6.71 2.66 -1.38
C CYS A 39 -8.08 3.22 -0.98
N LYS A 40 -9.00 2.37 -0.52
CA LYS A 40 -10.34 2.76 -0.03
C LYS A 40 -10.41 2.87 1.50
N GLY A 41 -9.32 2.58 2.20
CA GLY A 41 -9.22 2.71 3.64
C GLY A 41 -8.95 4.14 4.09
N ASP A 42 -8.80 4.34 5.40
CA ASP A 42 -8.46 5.63 5.98
C ASP A 42 -7.13 6.16 5.41
N ARG A 43 -7.14 7.42 4.92
CA ARG A 43 -5.97 8.08 4.31
C ARG A 43 -4.78 8.21 5.24
N THR A 44 -5.01 8.16 6.55
CA THR A 44 -3.98 8.18 7.56
C THR A 44 -3.32 6.83 7.81
N GLU A 45 -3.82 5.74 7.18
CA GLU A 45 -3.46 4.33 7.43
C GLU A 45 -2.96 3.59 6.16
N HIS A 46 -2.19 4.30 5.34
CA HIS A 46 -1.59 3.75 4.12
C HIS A 46 -0.11 3.43 4.34
N TRP A 47 0.40 2.43 3.61
CA TRP A 47 1.80 1.98 3.72
C TRP A 47 2.83 3.09 3.54
N SER A 48 2.53 4.05 2.67
CA SER A 48 3.40 5.17 2.41
C SER A 48 2.56 6.40 2.11
N PRO A 49 2.91 7.57 2.67
CA PRO A 49 2.33 8.84 2.25
C PRO A 49 2.63 9.13 0.76
N ASP A 50 3.62 8.46 0.18
CA ASP A 50 4.03 8.58 -1.20
C ASP A 50 3.57 7.43 -2.10
N CYS A 51 2.53 6.69 -1.69
CA CYS A 51 1.94 5.66 -2.54
C CYS A 51 1.47 6.22 -3.88
N TRP A 52 2.19 5.89 -4.95
CA TRP A 52 1.94 6.45 -6.28
C TRP A 52 0.65 5.92 -6.93
N ILE A 53 0.21 4.71 -6.56
CA ILE A 53 -1.06 4.12 -7.02
C ILE A 53 -2.24 4.93 -6.48
N LEU A 54 -2.20 5.22 -5.17
CA LEU A 54 -3.18 6.03 -4.46
C LEU A 54 -3.26 7.45 -5.06
N LYS A 55 -2.11 8.11 -5.22
CA LYS A 55 -2.01 9.44 -5.82
C LYS A 55 -2.54 9.47 -7.26
N CYS A 56 -2.34 8.40 -8.03
CA CYS A 56 -2.81 8.34 -9.41
C CYS A 56 -4.31 8.03 -9.50
N CYS A 57 -4.72 6.84 -9.06
CA CYS A 57 -6.07 6.33 -9.29
C CYS A 57 -7.10 7.08 -8.43
N VAL A 58 -6.81 7.31 -7.15
CA VAL A 58 -7.77 7.92 -6.23
C VAL A 58 -7.67 9.44 -6.29
N ASP A 59 -6.49 10.02 -6.02
CA ASP A 59 -6.39 11.47 -5.81
C ASP A 59 -6.51 12.27 -7.11
N LYS A 60 -5.89 11.80 -8.20
CA LYS A 60 -5.90 12.50 -9.49
C LYS A 60 -7.07 12.10 -10.39
N LYS A 61 -7.35 10.79 -10.50
CA LYS A 61 -8.38 10.27 -11.42
C LYS A 61 -9.75 10.04 -10.77
N GLY A 62 -9.86 10.13 -9.44
CA GLY A 62 -11.14 9.97 -8.72
C GLY A 62 -11.74 8.56 -8.80
N LEU A 63 -10.94 7.55 -9.09
CA LEU A 63 -11.38 6.17 -9.29
C LEU A 63 -11.53 5.42 -7.97
N GLY A 64 -12.53 4.55 -7.90
CA GLY A 64 -12.72 3.64 -6.77
C GLY A 64 -11.79 2.45 -6.82
N PHE A 65 -11.46 1.99 -8.03
CA PHE A 65 -10.60 0.85 -8.28
C PHE A 65 -9.67 1.10 -9.47
N CYS A 66 -8.44 0.59 -9.39
CA CYS A 66 -7.46 0.78 -10.46
C CYS A 66 -7.88 0.15 -11.79
N HIS A 67 -8.67 -0.93 -11.79
CA HIS A 67 -9.17 -1.56 -13.01
C HIS A 67 -10.20 -0.72 -13.77
N GLU A 68 -10.69 0.37 -13.19
CA GLU A 68 -11.57 1.34 -13.86
C GLU A 68 -10.74 2.35 -14.68
N CYS A 69 -9.42 2.39 -14.49
CA CYS A 69 -8.53 3.26 -15.23
C CYS A 69 -8.35 2.75 -16.67
N GLU A 70 -8.43 3.65 -17.65
CA GLU A 70 -8.22 3.33 -19.08
C GLU A 70 -6.83 2.74 -19.36
N ASP A 71 -5.81 3.24 -18.64
CA ASP A 71 -4.43 2.76 -18.75
C ASP A 71 -4.19 1.45 -17.99
N PHE A 72 -5.20 0.84 -17.35
CA PHE A 72 -5.00 -0.33 -16.53
C PHE A 72 -4.96 -1.63 -17.35
N PRO A 73 -3.99 -2.54 -17.10
CA PRO A 73 -2.84 -2.37 -16.22
C PRO A 73 -1.78 -1.47 -16.87
N CYS A 74 -1.26 -0.47 -16.13
CA CYS A 74 -0.23 0.40 -16.69
C CYS A 74 1.15 -0.23 -16.53
N GLU A 75 2.07 0.04 -17.46
CA GLU A 75 3.42 -0.52 -17.48
C GLU A 75 4.13 -0.39 -16.12
N ARG A 76 4.03 0.77 -15.47
CA ARG A 76 4.60 1.00 -14.14
C ARG A 76 4.06 0.03 -13.07
N LEU A 77 2.78 -0.32 -13.13
CA LEU A 77 2.16 -1.25 -12.20
C LEU A 77 2.58 -2.69 -12.49
N GLU A 78 2.70 -3.04 -13.77
CA GLU A 78 3.19 -4.35 -14.19
C GLU A 78 4.63 -4.58 -13.75
N GLU A 79 5.53 -3.62 -14.02
CA GLU A 79 6.92 -3.71 -13.58
C GLU A 79 7.04 -3.77 -12.05
N TRP A 80 6.23 -2.98 -11.33
CA TRP A 80 6.23 -3.03 -9.87
C TRP A 80 5.77 -4.40 -9.33
N ALA A 81 4.78 -5.03 -9.96
CA ALA A 81 4.26 -6.32 -9.53
C ALA A 81 5.30 -7.44 -9.64
N LYS A 82 6.17 -7.42 -10.66
CA LYS A 82 7.27 -8.39 -10.86
C LYS A 82 8.25 -8.48 -9.69
N GLY A 83 8.24 -7.50 -8.78
CA GLY A 83 9.04 -7.55 -7.55
C GLY A 83 8.62 -8.66 -6.57
N SER A 84 7.47 -9.32 -6.77
CA SER A 84 7.04 -10.46 -5.97
C SER A 84 5.99 -11.30 -6.70
N LYS A 85 6.17 -12.63 -6.69
CA LYS A 85 5.15 -13.57 -7.21
C LYS A 85 3.75 -13.31 -6.64
N ARG A 86 3.66 -12.96 -5.34
CA ARG A 86 2.38 -12.63 -4.69
C ARG A 86 1.73 -11.38 -5.30
N TYR A 87 2.52 -10.39 -5.69
CA TYR A 87 2.02 -9.16 -6.31
C TYR A 87 1.64 -9.38 -7.77
N GLU A 88 2.39 -10.20 -8.51
CA GLU A 88 1.99 -10.67 -9.85
C GLU A 88 0.64 -11.37 -9.81
N GLU A 89 0.48 -12.39 -8.95
CA GLU A 89 -0.78 -13.12 -8.79
C GLU A 89 -1.94 -12.19 -8.38
N ALA A 90 -1.68 -11.20 -7.53
CA ALA A 90 -2.69 -10.21 -7.14
C ALA A 90 -3.10 -9.33 -8.32
N LEU A 91 -2.15 -8.90 -9.15
CA LEU A 91 -2.42 -8.10 -10.34
C LEU A 91 -3.24 -8.89 -11.36
N ASP A 92 -2.89 -10.15 -11.63
CA ASP A 92 -3.60 -11.01 -12.60
C ASP A 92 -5.07 -11.21 -12.23
N ARG A 93 -5.36 -11.40 -10.94
CA ARG A 93 -6.76 -11.47 -10.46
C ARG A 93 -7.53 -10.19 -10.76
N ILE A 94 -6.92 -9.02 -10.58
CA ILE A 94 -7.56 -7.72 -10.82
C ILE A 94 -7.77 -7.50 -12.33
N LYS A 95 -6.81 -7.91 -13.18
CA LYS A 95 -6.98 -7.91 -14.64
C LYS A 95 -8.24 -8.71 -15.04
N GLY A 96 -8.47 -9.85 -14.40
CA GLY A 96 -9.67 -10.67 -14.61
C GLY A 96 -11.00 -10.01 -14.17
N MET A 97 -10.97 -9.05 -13.23
CA MET A 97 -12.17 -8.31 -12.78
C MET A 97 -12.62 -7.24 -13.78
N GLY A 98 -11.70 -6.72 -14.60
CA GLY A 98 -12.00 -5.72 -15.64
C GLY A 98 -12.64 -6.29 -16.90
N VAL A 99 -12.77 -7.62 -17.01
CA VAL A 99 -13.47 -8.27 -18.13
C VAL A 99 -14.96 -8.03 -17.98
N LYS A 100 -15.50 -7.07 -18.74
CA LYS A 100 -16.95 -6.85 -18.85
C LYS A 100 -17.60 -8.15 -19.36
N ARG A 101 -18.43 -8.78 -18.53
CA ARG A 101 -19.33 -9.87 -18.93
C ARG A 101 -20.46 -9.34 -19.80
#